data_AF-A0A957NRA4-F1
#
_entry.id   AF-A0A957NRA4-F1
#
_cell.length_a   1.000
_cell.length_b   1.000
_cell.length_c   1.000
_cell.angle_alpha   90.00
_cell.angle_beta   90.00
_cell.angle_gamma   90.00
#
_symmetry.space_group_name_H-M   'P 1'
#
loop_
_entity.id
_entity.type
_entity.pdbx_description
1 polymer ?
#
loop_
_entity_poly.entity_id
_entity_poly.type
_entity_poly.pdbx_seq_one_letter_code
_entity_poly.pdbx_strand_id
1 'polypeptide(L)'
;MPESERAALPHTPADHVEPTLDPDAPLPIFDTHMHYSQEAWSVFSPAEIIDKLKNAHVERAVVSSTPDDGTRMLYATDPARIVPFLRPYRGNVTSSNWYLVESTPPYLTERLATPLHEDGAYRGIGEFHLHYEGDANTPIVREVARMAVERGYYLNVHSDAAAVRAIFANEPEIKILWAHAGMTEPPNVVSQMLDDFANLWTDISYRENAIAPDGVLDSAWRDLFLRHPDRITIGSDTWINPRWRGYQQIIEFDRGWLNQLPREVAEQIAWGNAARLFGAVDFR
;
A
#
# COMPACT_ATOMS: atom_id res chain seq x y z
N MET A 1 -0.11 -17.99 63.63
CA MET A 1 -0.90 -18.53 62.50
C MET A 1 -0.46 -17.78 61.25
N PRO A 2 -0.18 -18.49 60.14
CA PRO A 2 0.56 -17.98 58.98
C PRO A 2 -0.37 -17.65 57.79
N GLU A 3 0.10 -16.82 56.86
CA GLU A 3 -0.28 -16.69 55.43
C GLU A 3 0.25 -15.32 54.94
N SER A 4 0.92 -15.13 53.81
CA SER A 4 1.05 -15.95 52.61
C SER A 4 2.32 -15.52 51.84
N GLU A 5 3.08 -16.50 51.37
CA GLU A 5 4.07 -16.34 50.30
C GLU A 5 3.35 -15.88 49.02
N ARG A 6 3.80 -14.76 48.45
CA ARG A 6 3.49 -14.43 47.05
C ARG A 6 4.46 -15.20 46.17
N ALA A 7 4.00 -16.34 45.65
CA ALA A 7 4.67 -17.06 44.58
C ALA A 7 4.78 -16.14 43.35
N ALA A 8 6.01 -15.91 42.87
CA ALA A 8 6.25 -15.34 41.56
C ALA A 8 5.85 -16.37 40.50
N LEU A 9 4.91 -16.00 39.63
CA LEU A 9 4.57 -16.80 38.45
C LEU A 9 5.77 -16.80 37.49
N PRO A 10 6.19 -17.96 36.95
CA PRO A 10 7.21 -17.99 35.91
C PRO A 10 6.64 -17.37 34.62
N HIS A 11 7.33 -16.36 34.09
CA HIS A 11 7.16 -15.95 32.70
C HIS A 11 7.71 -17.05 31.80
N THR A 12 6.81 -17.86 31.24
CA THR A 12 7.12 -18.66 30.06
C THR A 12 7.32 -17.69 28.90
N PRO A 13 8.47 -17.71 28.20
CA PRO A 13 8.56 -17.05 26.90
C PRO A 13 7.48 -17.69 26.02
N ALA A 14 6.56 -16.88 25.50
CA ALA A 14 5.77 -17.35 24.37
C ALA A 14 6.78 -17.58 23.24
N ASP A 15 6.95 -18.84 22.83
CA ASP A 15 7.65 -19.17 21.61
C ASP A 15 6.93 -18.45 20.47
N HIS A 16 7.45 -17.30 20.07
CA HIS A 16 7.16 -16.69 18.79
C HIS A 16 7.79 -17.58 17.73
N VAL A 17 7.10 -18.67 17.41
CA VAL A 17 7.39 -19.43 16.19
C VAL A 17 6.91 -18.55 15.05
N GLU A 18 7.81 -17.76 14.48
CA GLU A 18 7.57 -17.18 13.17
C GLU A 18 7.26 -18.35 12.21
N PRO A 19 6.15 -18.30 11.46
CA PRO A 19 5.83 -19.37 10.53
C PRO A 19 6.97 -19.50 9.53
N THR A 20 7.68 -20.62 9.59
CA THR A 20 8.71 -20.95 8.62
C THR A 20 8.01 -21.25 7.30
N LEU A 21 8.06 -20.31 6.35
CA LEU A 21 7.59 -20.52 4.99
C LEU A 21 8.35 -21.71 4.39
N ASP A 22 7.63 -22.59 3.70
CA ASP A 22 8.25 -23.64 2.87
C ASP A 22 9.13 -22.95 1.82
N PRO A 23 10.45 -23.24 1.76
CA PRO A 23 11.34 -22.61 0.79
C PRO A 23 10.94 -22.87 -0.66
N ASP A 24 10.19 -23.94 -0.92
CA ASP A 24 9.70 -24.32 -2.24
C ASP A 24 8.29 -23.76 -2.55
N ALA A 25 7.59 -23.20 -1.56
CA ALA A 25 6.30 -22.55 -1.77
C ALA A 25 6.46 -21.17 -2.43
N PRO A 26 5.51 -20.74 -3.28
CA PRO A 26 5.54 -19.40 -3.87
C PRO A 26 5.63 -18.34 -2.78
N LEU A 27 6.58 -17.41 -2.91
CA LEU A 27 6.76 -16.29 -1.99
C LEU A 27 5.42 -15.54 -1.83
N PRO A 28 4.84 -15.47 -0.61
CA PRO A 28 3.60 -14.74 -0.40
C PRO A 28 3.77 -13.26 -0.77
N ILE A 29 2.72 -12.67 -1.33
CA ILE A 29 2.72 -11.25 -1.71
C ILE A 29 1.64 -10.50 -0.93
N PHE A 30 2.00 -9.33 -0.44
CA PHE A 30 1.06 -8.31 0.00
C PHE A 30 1.09 -7.18 -1.03
N ASP A 31 0.05 -7.12 -1.86
CA ASP A 31 -0.08 -6.13 -2.92
C ASP A 31 -0.52 -4.78 -2.34
N THR A 32 0.41 -3.83 -2.19
CA THR A 32 0.10 -2.53 -1.58
C THR A 32 -0.50 -1.51 -2.54
N HIS A 33 -0.82 -1.87 -3.78
CA HIS A 33 -1.36 -0.91 -4.73
C HIS A 33 -2.27 -1.59 -5.74
N MET A 34 -3.59 -1.51 -5.51
CA MET A 34 -4.60 -2.09 -6.42
C MET A 34 -5.78 -1.14 -6.62
N HIS A 35 -6.33 -1.15 -7.83
CA HIS A 35 -7.53 -0.37 -8.20
C HIS A 35 -8.66 -1.25 -8.69
N TYR A 36 -9.82 -1.14 -8.05
CA TYR A 36 -11.06 -1.79 -8.52
C TYR A 36 -12.15 -0.75 -8.78
N SER A 37 -11.89 0.13 -9.75
CA SER A 37 -12.77 1.23 -10.16
C SER A 37 -13.95 0.76 -11.03
N GLN A 38 -14.86 1.67 -11.39
CA GLN A 38 -16.08 1.36 -12.13
C GLN A 38 -15.87 0.56 -13.42
N GLU A 39 -14.82 0.88 -14.15
CA GLU A 39 -14.45 0.19 -15.38
C GLU A 39 -14.09 -1.29 -15.14
N ALA A 40 -13.51 -1.60 -13.97
CA ALA A 40 -13.11 -2.95 -13.58
C ALA A 40 -14.30 -3.79 -13.12
N TRP A 41 -15.15 -3.27 -12.23
CA TRP A 41 -16.30 -4.05 -11.75
C TRP A 41 -17.38 -4.27 -12.81
N SER A 42 -17.35 -3.49 -13.89
CA SER A 42 -18.21 -3.71 -15.06
C SER A 42 -17.77 -4.93 -15.89
N VAL A 43 -16.60 -5.50 -15.60
CA VAL A 43 -16.00 -6.62 -16.34
C VAL A 43 -15.73 -7.83 -15.44
N PHE A 44 -15.24 -7.59 -14.22
CA PHE A 44 -14.89 -8.63 -13.26
C PHE A 44 -15.74 -8.47 -12.00
N SER A 45 -16.41 -9.52 -11.56
CA SER A 45 -17.12 -9.56 -10.28
C SER A 45 -16.14 -9.52 -9.09
N PRO A 46 -16.59 -9.10 -7.89
CA PRO A 46 -15.76 -9.14 -6.69
C PRO A 46 -15.19 -10.53 -6.38
N ALA A 47 -15.99 -11.58 -6.58
CA ALA A 47 -15.55 -12.97 -6.38
C ALA A 47 -14.40 -13.35 -7.33
N GLU A 48 -14.49 -12.98 -8.62
CA GLU A 48 -13.41 -13.22 -9.59
C GLU A 48 -12.12 -12.47 -9.23
N ILE A 49 -12.23 -11.27 -8.67
CA ILE A 49 -11.05 -10.54 -8.16
C ILE A 49 -10.41 -11.28 -6.99
N ILE A 50 -11.21 -11.70 -6.00
CA ILE A 50 -10.69 -12.47 -4.86
C ILE A 50 -10.05 -13.78 -5.31
N ASP A 51 -10.63 -14.48 -6.29
CA ASP A 51 -10.04 -15.69 -6.86
C ASP A 51 -8.72 -15.40 -7.59
N LYS A 52 -8.60 -14.27 -8.29
CA LYS A 52 -7.32 -13.84 -8.89
C LYS A 52 -6.24 -13.64 -7.82
N LEU A 53 -6.56 -12.98 -6.71
CA LEU A 53 -5.63 -12.78 -5.59
C LEU A 53 -5.18 -14.12 -5.00
N LYS A 54 -6.13 -15.01 -4.70
CA LYS A 54 -5.84 -16.34 -4.14
C LYS A 54 -4.99 -17.19 -5.07
N ASN A 55 -5.36 -17.26 -6.35
CA ASN A 55 -4.61 -18.02 -7.35
C ASN A 55 -3.21 -17.45 -7.59
N ALA A 56 -2.99 -16.16 -7.33
CA ALA A 56 -1.68 -15.53 -7.39
C ALA A 56 -0.91 -15.60 -6.06
N HIS A 57 -1.42 -16.28 -5.01
CA HIS A 57 -0.84 -16.29 -3.66
C HIS A 57 -0.60 -14.87 -3.11
N VAL A 58 -1.56 -13.97 -3.35
CA VAL A 58 -1.59 -12.61 -2.80
C VAL A 58 -2.47 -12.63 -1.56
N GLU A 59 -1.83 -12.52 -0.40
CA GLU A 59 -2.48 -12.77 0.87
C GLU A 59 -3.29 -11.60 1.39
N ARG A 60 -2.83 -10.38 1.10
CA ARG A 60 -3.55 -9.14 1.40
C ARG A 60 -3.30 -8.13 0.30
N ALA A 61 -4.24 -7.20 0.13
CA ALA A 61 -4.13 -6.16 -0.88
C ALA A 61 -4.66 -4.82 -0.36
N VAL A 62 -3.91 -3.74 -0.56
CA VAL A 62 -4.41 -2.37 -0.39
C VAL A 62 -5.21 -2.01 -1.64
N VAL A 63 -6.48 -1.65 -1.45
CA VAL A 63 -7.40 -1.36 -2.54
C VAL A 63 -7.95 0.04 -2.38
N SER A 64 -7.93 0.78 -3.48
CA SER A 64 -8.69 2.02 -3.62
C SER A 64 -9.49 1.98 -4.93
N SER A 65 -10.55 2.78 -5.05
CA SER A 65 -11.39 2.76 -6.26
C SER A 65 -12.02 4.10 -6.55
N THR A 66 -12.39 4.32 -7.82
CA THR A 66 -13.20 5.46 -8.24
C THR A 66 -14.45 4.98 -9.00
N PRO A 67 -15.67 5.25 -8.48
CA PRO A 67 -15.94 5.69 -7.11
C PRO A 67 -15.57 4.61 -6.08
N ASP A 68 -15.68 4.96 -4.80
CA ASP A 68 -15.29 4.16 -3.63
C ASP A 68 -16.08 2.83 -3.49
N ASP A 69 -17.20 2.67 -4.19
CA ASP A 69 -18.05 1.47 -4.16
C ASP A 69 -17.27 0.17 -4.43
N GLY A 70 -16.27 0.20 -5.30
CA GLY A 70 -15.45 -0.97 -5.64
C GLY A 70 -14.65 -1.49 -4.46
N THR A 71 -13.98 -0.58 -3.76
CA THR A 71 -13.24 -0.90 -2.52
C THR A 71 -14.18 -1.52 -1.50
N ARG A 72 -15.40 -0.98 -1.37
CA ARG A 72 -16.41 -1.52 -0.45
C ARG A 72 -16.93 -2.89 -0.86
N MET A 73 -17.15 -3.12 -2.16
CA MET A 73 -17.56 -4.42 -2.70
C MET A 73 -16.50 -5.49 -2.43
N LEU A 74 -15.22 -5.20 -2.68
CA LEU A 74 -14.14 -6.14 -2.39
C LEU A 74 -13.99 -6.38 -0.90
N TYR A 75 -14.03 -5.32 -0.08
CA TYR A 75 -13.95 -5.46 1.37
C TYR A 75 -15.10 -6.31 1.94
N ALA A 76 -16.34 -6.13 1.46
CA ALA A 76 -17.46 -6.96 1.85
C ALA A 76 -17.32 -8.44 1.42
N THR A 77 -16.56 -8.70 0.35
CA THR A 77 -16.36 -10.05 -0.20
C THR A 77 -15.29 -10.82 0.58
N ASP A 78 -14.17 -10.18 0.94
CA ASP A 78 -13.08 -10.78 1.72
C ASP A 78 -12.41 -9.73 2.64
N PRO A 79 -13.00 -9.41 3.82
CA PRO A 79 -12.46 -8.40 4.73
C PRO A 79 -11.06 -8.71 5.27
N ALA A 80 -10.67 -9.98 5.30
CA ALA A 80 -9.36 -10.39 5.79
C ALA A 80 -8.25 -10.03 4.79
N ARG A 81 -8.55 -10.19 3.50
CA ARG A 81 -7.63 -9.92 2.39
C ARG A 81 -7.54 -8.44 2.03
N ILE A 82 -8.63 -7.69 2.16
CA ILE A 82 -8.71 -6.33 1.63
C ILE A 82 -8.38 -5.28 2.70
N VAL A 83 -7.40 -4.42 2.40
CA VAL A 83 -7.07 -3.21 3.16
C VAL A 83 -7.63 -1.99 2.42
N PRO A 84 -8.73 -1.41 2.91
CA PRO A 84 -9.47 -0.38 2.18
C PRO A 84 -8.86 1.00 2.35
N PHE A 85 -8.55 1.66 1.24
CA PHE A 85 -8.12 3.06 1.17
C PHE A 85 -9.19 3.90 0.45
N LEU A 86 -9.43 5.12 0.94
CA LEU A 86 -10.42 6.03 0.38
C LEU A 86 -9.78 7.06 -0.55
N ARG A 87 -10.17 7.06 -1.83
CA ARG A 87 -9.76 8.12 -2.77
C ARG A 87 -10.60 9.39 -2.56
N PRO A 88 -10.04 10.58 -2.83
CA PRO A 88 -10.81 11.83 -2.83
C PRO A 88 -11.72 12.00 -4.07
N TYR A 89 -11.79 11.02 -4.97
CA TYR A 89 -12.42 11.12 -6.28
C TYR A 89 -13.86 10.60 -6.30
N ARG A 90 -14.76 11.39 -6.89
CA ARG A 90 -16.14 10.99 -7.19
C ARG A 90 -16.77 11.98 -8.18
N GLY A 91 -17.58 11.46 -9.12
CA GLY A 91 -18.29 12.30 -10.08
C GLY A 91 -17.34 13.23 -10.84
N ASN A 92 -17.51 14.54 -10.68
CA ASN A 92 -16.69 15.56 -11.35
C ASN A 92 -15.39 15.91 -10.58
N VAL A 93 -15.14 15.30 -9.42
CA VAL A 93 -13.89 15.40 -8.67
C VAL A 93 -12.98 14.24 -9.11
N THR A 94 -11.92 14.57 -9.83
CA THR A 94 -11.03 13.62 -10.52
C THR A 94 -9.60 13.74 -10.02
N SER A 95 -8.72 12.90 -10.56
CA SER A 95 -7.27 12.95 -10.29
C SER A 95 -6.64 14.30 -10.58
N SER A 96 -7.18 15.06 -11.51
CA SER A 96 -6.61 16.34 -11.94
C SER A 96 -7.12 17.58 -11.19
N ASN A 97 -8.12 17.47 -10.31
CA ASN A 97 -8.72 18.68 -9.69
C ASN A 97 -9.07 18.58 -8.21
N TRP A 98 -9.02 17.41 -7.58
CA TRP A 98 -9.52 17.21 -6.21
C TRP A 98 -8.95 18.19 -5.17
N TYR A 99 -7.68 18.56 -5.34
CA TYR A 99 -6.90 19.45 -4.48
C TYR A 99 -7.34 20.93 -4.59
N LEU A 100 -8.31 21.24 -5.46
CA LEU A 100 -8.94 22.56 -5.60
C LEU A 100 -10.43 22.56 -5.23
N VAL A 101 -11.01 21.40 -4.95
CA VAL A 101 -12.46 21.28 -4.74
C VAL A 101 -12.78 21.33 -3.25
N GLU A 102 -13.45 22.40 -2.81
CA GLU A 102 -13.82 22.65 -1.40
C GLU A 102 -14.73 21.57 -0.80
N SER A 103 -15.48 20.85 -1.62
CA SER A 103 -16.33 19.74 -1.15
C SER A 103 -15.58 18.42 -0.94
N THR A 104 -14.25 18.39 -1.15
CA THR A 104 -13.45 17.17 -0.95
C THR A 104 -13.27 16.82 0.53
N PRO A 105 -12.80 17.71 1.43
CA PRO A 105 -12.66 17.36 2.84
C PRO A 105 -13.97 16.99 3.55
N PRO A 106 -15.12 17.67 3.31
CA PRO A 106 -16.40 17.24 3.86
C PRO A 106 -16.79 15.81 3.45
N TYR A 107 -16.55 15.43 2.20
CA TYR A 107 -16.80 14.07 1.74
C TYR A 107 -15.89 13.04 2.38
N LEU A 108 -14.59 13.32 2.44
CA LEU A 108 -13.66 12.40 3.10
C LEU A 108 -14.06 12.21 4.57
N THR A 109 -14.44 13.29 5.25
CA THR A 109 -14.93 13.24 6.64
C THR A 109 -16.15 12.33 6.76
N GLU A 110 -17.16 12.52 5.92
CA GLU A 110 -18.39 11.72 5.92
C GLU A 110 -18.13 10.24 5.61
N ARG A 111 -17.34 9.97 4.57
CA ARG A 111 -17.05 8.60 4.14
C ARG A 111 -16.17 7.84 5.13
N LEU A 112 -15.15 8.47 5.70
CA LEU A 112 -14.30 7.85 6.71
C LEU A 112 -15.05 7.57 8.01
N ALA A 113 -16.13 8.32 8.30
CA ALA A 113 -17.02 8.04 9.42
C ALA A 113 -18.08 6.96 9.11
N THR A 114 -18.24 6.56 7.85
CA THR A 114 -19.21 5.55 7.43
C THR A 114 -18.59 4.16 7.46
N PRO A 115 -19.10 3.22 8.28
CA PRO A 115 -18.59 1.84 8.30
C PRO A 115 -18.63 1.20 6.92
N LEU A 116 -17.67 0.32 6.62
CA LEU A 116 -17.57 -0.41 5.35
C LEU A 116 -18.59 -1.56 5.27
N HIS A 117 -18.20 -2.75 5.72
CA HIS A 117 -19.02 -3.93 5.93
C HIS A 117 -18.87 -4.33 7.40
N GLU A 118 -19.99 -4.62 8.07
CA GLU A 118 -20.08 -4.71 9.54
C GLU A 118 -19.50 -3.44 10.18
N ASP A 119 -18.45 -3.55 10.99
CA ASP A 119 -17.77 -2.43 11.66
C ASP A 119 -16.37 -2.14 11.05
N GLY A 120 -16.14 -2.56 9.80
CA GLY A 120 -14.88 -2.31 9.10
C GLY A 120 -14.64 -0.82 8.83
N ALA A 121 -13.37 -0.40 8.87
CA ALA A 121 -12.94 0.98 8.65
C ALA A 121 -11.80 1.07 7.63
N TYR A 122 -11.72 2.23 6.96
CA TYR A 122 -10.58 2.57 6.10
C TYR A 122 -9.26 2.56 6.88
N ARG A 123 -8.17 2.32 6.16
CA ARG A 123 -6.80 2.27 6.71
C ARG A 123 -5.86 3.33 6.11
N GLY A 124 -6.35 4.10 5.13
CA GLY A 124 -5.59 5.17 4.50
C GLY A 124 -6.45 6.02 3.56
N ILE A 125 -5.84 7.08 3.05
CA ILE A 125 -6.43 7.99 2.08
C ILE A 125 -5.57 7.97 0.82
N GLY A 126 -6.20 7.79 -0.34
CA GLY A 126 -5.55 7.63 -1.62
C GLY A 126 -5.92 6.32 -2.31
N GLU A 127 -5.30 5.96 -3.42
CA GLU A 127 -4.33 6.77 -4.15
C GLU A 127 -4.91 8.09 -4.65
N PHE A 128 -4.16 9.18 -4.48
CA PHE A 128 -4.43 10.45 -5.15
C PHE A 128 -3.21 11.01 -5.86
N HIS A 129 -3.45 11.84 -6.86
CA HIS A 129 -2.47 12.46 -7.74
C HIS A 129 -2.20 13.90 -7.32
N LEU A 130 -0.92 14.26 -7.32
CA LEU A 130 -0.43 15.63 -7.30
C LEU A 130 0.62 15.74 -8.41
N HIS A 131 0.44 16.68 -9.33
CA HIS A 131 1.27 16.74 -10.53
C HIS A 131 2.53 17.59 -10.33
N TYR A 132 2.53 18.48 -9.35
CA TYR A 132 3.65 19.35 -9.01
C TYR A 132 3.56 19.83 -7.56
N GLU A 133 4.67 20.40 -7.05
CA GLU A 133 4.79 20.95 -5.69
C GLU A 133 3.65 21.92 -5.32
N GLY A 134 3.19 22.72 -6.28
CA GLY A 134 2.09 23.68 -6.08
C GLY A 134 0.77 23.03 -5.68
N ASP A 135 0.46 21.84 -6.21
CA ASP A 135 -0.75 21.10 -5.84
C ASP A 135 -0.71 20.66 -4.36
N ALA A 136 0.47 20.25 -3.87
CA ALA A 136 0.66 19.82 -2.49
C ALA A 136 0.45 20.95 -1.47
N ASN A 137 0.57 22.20 -1.90
CA ASN A 137 0.49 23.38 -1.04
C ASN A 137 -0.92 23.98 -0.93
N THR A 138 -1.93 23.40 -1.58
CA THR A 138 -3.29 23.93 -1.50
C THR A 138 -3.88 23.74 -0.09
N PRO A 139 -4.83 24.60 0.31
CA PRO A 139 -5.55 24.42 1.58
C PRO A 139 -6.23 23.04 1.70
N ILE A 140 -6.74 22.51 0.59
CA ILE A 140 -7.42 21.21 0.55
C ILE A 140 -6.44 20.07 0.86
N VAL A 141 -5.26 20.04 0.25
CA VAL A 141 -4.26 18.98 0.53
C VAL A 141 -3.80 19.06 1.98
N ARG A 142 -3.55 20.26 2.50
CA ARG A 142 -3.17 20.45 3.91
C ARG A 142 -4.24 19.94 4.88
N GLU A 143 -5.52 20.22 4.61
CA GLU A 143 -6.62 19.71 5.43
C GLU A 143 -6.72 18.18 5.38
N VAL A 144 -6.58 17.57 4.20
CA VAL A 144 -6.57 16.11 4.06
C VAL A 144 -5.35 15.47 4.74
N ALA A 145 -4.19 16.10 4.69
CA ALA A 145 -3.00 15.63 5.39
C ALA A 145 -3.21 15.64 6.92
N ARG A 146 -3.77 16.71 7.49
CA ARG A 146 -4.12 16.75 8.92
C ARG A 146 -5.13 15.68 9.30
N MET A 147 -6.15 15.47 8.47
CA MET A 147 -7.15 14.42 8.68
C MET A 147 -6.50 13.03 8.78
N ALA A 148 -5.47 12.77 7.97
CA ALA A 148 -4.71 11.53 8.02
C ALA A 148 -3.82 11.43 9.27
N VAL A 149 -3.13 12.52 9.66
CA VAL A 149 -2.34 12.57 10.91
C VAL A 149 -3.23 12.25 12.12
N GLU A 150 -4.37 12.92 12.25
CA GLU A 150 -5.33 12.71 13.35
C GLU A 150 -5.81 11.26 13.48
N ARG A 151 -5.87 10.53 12.35
CA ARG A 151 -6.31 9.13 12.28
C ARG A 151 -5.14 8.13 12.30
N GLY A 152 -3.90 8.61 12.27
CA GLY A 152 -2.71 7.78 12.12
C GLY A 152 -2.62 7.04 10.78
N TYR A 153 -3.32 7.54 9.75
CA TYR A 153 -3.44 6.94 8.42
C TYR A 153 -2.25 7.24 7.52
N TYR A 154 -2.00 6.34 6.57
CA TYR A 154 -1.09 6.60 5.45
C TYR A 154 -1.82 7.35 4.33
N LEU A 155 -1.13 8.32 3.72
CA LEU A 155 -1.51 8.85 2.41
C LEU A 155 -0.85 8.02 1.31
N ASN A 156 -1.62 7.50 0.37
CA ASN A 156 -1.08 6.90 -0.84
C ASN A 156 -0.96 7.97 -1.94
N VAL A 157 0.26 8.44 -2.21
CA VAL A 157 0.51 9.65 -3.01
C VAL A 157 1.15 9.30 -4.33
N HIS A 158 0.46 9.60 -5.43
CA HIS A 158 0.99 9.55 -6.79
C HIS A 158 1.53 10.92 -7.18
N SER A 159 2.85 11.09 -7.10
CA SER A 159 3.50 12.37 -7.42
C SER A 159 5.00 12.21 -7.65
N ASP A 160 5.66 13.29 -8.04
CA ASP A 160 7.12 13.41 -7.99
C ASP A 160 7.65 13.59 -6.56
N ALA A 161 8.98 13.63 -6.41
CA ALA A 161 9.64 13.85 -5.12
C ALA A 161 9.38 15.27 -4.56
N ALA A 162 9.21 16.28 -5.41
CA ALA A 162 9.00 17.66 -4.98
C ALA A 162 7.67 17.83 -4.26
N ALA A 163 6.59 17.23 -4.77
CA ALA A 163 5.29 17.21 -4.10
C ALA A 163 5.35 16.47 -2.75
N VAL A 164 6.03 15.33 -2.66
CA VAL A 164 6.20 14.61 -1.37
C VAL A 164 6.96 15.48 -0.36
N ARG A 165 8.04 16.15 -0.76
CA ARG A 165 8.78 17.09 0.09
C ARG A 165 7.87 18.22 0.59
N ALA A 166 7.02 18.76 -0.28
CA ALA A 166 6.07 19.79 0.12
C ALA A 166 5.02 19.28 1.11
N ILE A 167 4.51 18.05 0.97
CA ILE A 167 3.59 17.48 1.96
C ILE A 167 4.28 17.39 3.34
N PHE A 168 5.50 16.85 3.41
CA PHE A 168 6.25 16.77 4.68
C PHE A 168 6.60 18.15 5.26
N ALA A 169 6.90 19.14 4.41
CA ALA A 169 7.15 20.50 4.87
C ALA A 169 5.91 21.15 5.52
N ASN A 170 4.72 20.77 5.07
CA ASN A 170 3.46 21.24 5.63
C ASN A 170 3.02 20.44 6.87
N GLU A 171 3.20 19.12 6.88
CA GLU A 171 2.78 18.21 7.95
C GLU A 171 3.89 17.17 8.25
N PRO A 172 4.89 17.49 9.09
CA PRO A 172 6.08 16.63 9.27
C PRO A 172 5.81 15.25 9.88
N GLU A 173 4.71 15.09 10.62
CA GLU A 173 4.31 13.82 11.26
C GLU A 173 3.52 12.89 10.32
N ILE A 174 3.23 13.33 9.10
CA ILE A 174 2.47 12.55 8.13
C ILE A 174 3.16 11.22 7.80
N LYS A 175 2.36 10.19 7.52
CA LYS A 175 2.82 8.92 6.98
C LYS A 175 2.44 8.85 5.50
N ILE A 176 3.41 8.55 4.65
CA ILE A 176 3.21 8.49 3.19
C ILE A 176 3.60 7.10 2.69
N LEU A 177 2.74 6.51 1.86
CA LEU A 177 3.08 5.46 0.92
C LEU A 177 3.17 6.11 -0.46
N TRP A 178 4.39 6.27 -0.97
CA TRP A 178 4.65 6.96 -2.22
C TRP A 178 4.50 6.00 -3.39
N ALA A 179 3.59 6.31 -4.29
CA ALA A 179 3.20 5.41 -5.35
C ALA A 179 4.27 5.30 -6.44
N HIS A 180 4.48 4.06 -6.91
CA HIS A 180 5.37 3.72 -8.03
C HIS A 180 6.81 4.23 -7.89
N ALA A 181 7.29 4.43 -6.65
CA ALA A 181 8.54 5.11 -6.37
C ALA A 181 8.67 6.43 -7.16
N GLY A 182 7.59 7.20 -7.16
CA GLY A 182 7.48 8.48 -7.85
C GLY A 182 7.33 8.41 -9.36
N MET A 183 6.84 7.28 -9.89
CA MET A 183 6.55 6.99 -11.31
C MET A 183 7.78 7.00 -12.23
N THR A 184 8.58 8.05 -12.20
CA THR A 184 9.72 8.29 -13.08
C THR A 184 11.02 8.57 -12.33
N GLU A 185 10.97 8.73 -11.00
CA GLU A 185 12.16 9.03 -10.21
C GLU A 185 13.18 7.89 -10.28
N PRO A 186 14.48 8.18 -10.47
CA PRO A 186 15.52 7.17 -10.52
C PRO A 186 15.83 6.62 -9.12
N PRO A 187 16.38 5.39 -8.99
CA PRO A 187 16.63 4.74 -7.70
C PRO A 187 17.44 5.58 -6.70
N ASN A 188 18.38 6.41 -7.17
CA ASN A 188 19.17 7.28 -6.29
C ASN A 188 18.33 8.40 -5.66
N VAL A 189 17.32 8.94 -6.37
CA VAL A 189 16.40 9.94 -5.82
C VAL A 189 15.46 9.27 -4.81
N VAL A 190 14.94 8.08 -5.13
CA VAL A 190 14.10 7.30 -4.21
C VAL A 190 14.86 7.00 -2.91
N SER A 191 16.11 6.54 -3.02
CA SER A 191 16.99 6.29 -1.87
C SER A 191 17.18 7.53 -0.99
N GLN A 192 17.45 8.70 -1.60
CA GLN A 192 17.60 9.96 -0.87
C GLN A 192 16.30 10.36 -0.15
N MET A 193 15.15 10.19 -0.79
CA MET A 193 13.85 10.49 -0.17
C MET A 193 13.59 9.60 1.06
N LEU A 194 13.92 8.30 0.98
CA LEU A 194 13.77 7.37 2.10
C LEU A 194 14.73 7.68 3.26
N ASP A 195 15.94 8.17 2.94
CA ASP A 195 16.92 8.68 3.93
C ASP A 195 16.42 9.97 4.61
N ASP A 196 15.83 10.90 3.84
CA ASP A 196 15.41 12.22 4.32
C ASP A 196 14.18 12.16 5.24
N PHE A 197 13.26 11.22 5.01
CA PHE A 197 11.97 11.19 5.68
C PHE A 197 11.70 9.83 6.32
N ALA A 198 11.77 9.76 7.66
CA ALA A 198 11.57 8.52 8.42
C ALA A 198 10.15 7.91 8.30
N ASN A 199 9.14 8.72 7.97
CA ASN A 199 7.74 8.28 7.81
C ASN A 199 7.33 8.05 6.34
N LEU A 200 8.29 7.96 5.42
CA LEU A 200 8.06 7.71 3.99
C LEU A 200 8.24 6.23 3.62
N TRP A 201 7.24 5.62 3.03
CA TRP A 201 7.37 4.32 2.40
C TRP A 201 7.17 4.49 0.91
N THR A 202 7.59 3.53 0.12
CA THR A 202 7.27 3.51 -1.30
C THR A 202 6.72 2.17 -1.69
N ASP A 203 5.63 2.17 -2.45
CA ASP A 203 5.29 1.02 -3.28
C ASP A 203 5.98 1.17 -4.64
N ILE A 204 6.40 0.06 -5.22
CA ILE A 204 7.12 0.03 -6.51
C ILE A 204 6.24 -0.49 -7.66
N SER A 205 4.92 -0.50 -7.45
CA SER A 205 3.98 -0.97 -8.47
C SER A 205 4.17 -0.22 -9.79
N TYR A 206 3.81 -0.85 -10.91
CA TYR A 206 3.98 -0.30 -12.27
C TYR A 206 5.45 -0.16 -12.75
N ARG A 207 6.45 -0.32 -11.87
CA ARG A 207 7.88 -0.15 -12.21
C ARG A 207 8.54 -1.44 -12.70
N GLU A 208 7.79 -2.51 -13.01
CA GLU A 208 8.32 -3.85 -13.26
C GLU A 208 9.44 -3.85 -14.33
N ASN A 209 9.20 -3.19 -15.46
CA ASN A 209 10.18 -3.10 -16.55
C ASN A 209 11.39 -2.22 -16.22
N ALA A 210 11.24 -1.25 -15.31
CA ALA A 210 12.36 -0.43 -14.85
C ALA A 210 13.22 -1.18 -13.83
N ILE A 211 12.58 -1.98 -12.97
CA ILE A 211 13.21 -2.79 -11.92
C ILE A 211 13.97 -3.96 -12.54
N ALA A 212 13.33 -4.69 -13.45
CA ALA A 212 13.87 -5.91 -14.00
C ALA A 212 13.66 -5.99 -15.51
N PRO A 213 14.35 -5.15 -16.32
CA PRO A 213 14.24 -5.24 -17.77
C PRO A 213 14.55 -6.69 -18.23
N ASP A 214 13.67 -7.23 -19.08
CA ASP A 214 13.70 -8.63 -19.53
C ASP A 214 13.72 -9.69 -18.40
N GLY A 215 13.20 -9.33 -17.22
CA GLY A 215 13.15 -10.18 -16.03
C GLY A 215 14.46 -10.26 -15.25
N VAL A 216 15.48 -9.46 -15.61
CA VAL A 216 16.77 -9.41 -14.89
C VAL A 216 16.83 -8.17 -14.04
N LEU A 217 16.99 -8.35 -12.72
CA LEU A 217 17.03 -7.25 -11.76
C LEU A 217 18.17 -6.28 -12.09
N ASP A 218 17.80 -5.02 -12.33
CA ASP A 218 18.74 -3.94 -12.60
C ASP A 218 19.59 -3.63 -11.36
N SER A 219 20.85 -3.29 -11.60
CA SER A 219 21.84 -3.07 -10.54
C SER A 219 21.50 -1.89 -9.62
N ALA A 220 20.95 -0.79 -10.15
CA ALA A 220 20.63 0.38 -9.34
C ALA A 220 19.39 0.13 -8.47
N TRP A 221 18.43 -0.64 -8.97
CA TRP A 221 17.29 -1.12 -8.17
C TRP A 221 17.71 -2.13 -7.11
N ARG A 222 18.60 -3.06 -7.45
CA ARG A 222 19.19 -3.98 -6.48
C ARG A 222 19.84 -3.24 -5.33
N ASP A 223 20.65 -2.22 -5.62
CA ASP A 223 21.33 -1.42 -4.60
C ASP A 223 20.34 -0.64 -3.71
N LEU A 224 19.26 -0.10 -4.30
CA LEU A 224 18.17 0.53 -3.55
C LEU A 224 17.51 -0.47 -2.58
N PHE A 225 17.16 -1.66 -3.06
CA PHE A 225 16.51 -2.70 -2.25
C PHE A 225 17.38 -3.20 -1.11
N LEU A 226 18.69 -3.34 -1.32
CA LEU A 226 19.62 -3.73 -0.27
C LEU A 226 19.88 -2.64 0.76
N ARG A 227 19.81 -1.37 0.36
CA ARG A 227 20.01 -0.22 1.26
C ARG A 227 18.78 0.05 2.12
N HIS A 228 17.57 -0.11 1.55
CA HIS A 228 16.29 0.21 2.20
C HIS A 228 15.33 -0.99 2.22
N PRO A 229 15.77 -2.18 2.69
CA PRO A 229 14.96 -3.39 2.61
C PRO A 229 13.69 -3.30 3.44
N ASP A 230 13.63 -2.39 4.41
CA ASP A 230 12.57 -2.25 5.40
C ASP A 230 11.61 -1.08 5.14
N ARG A 231 11.66 -0.46 3.94
CA ARG A 231 10.89 0.76 3.57
C ARG A 231 10.18 0.68 2.22
N ILE A 232 10.26 -0.47 1.55
CA ILE A 232 9.81 -0.67 0.17
C ILE A 232 8.77 -1.78 0.14
N THR A 233 7.63 -1.54 -0.49
CA THR A 233 6.56 -2.52 -0.71
C THR A 233 6.33 -2.75 -2.20
N ILE A 234 5.61 -3.81 -2.54
CA ILE A 234 5.29 -4.20 -3.91
C ILE A 234 3.80 -4.06 -4.18
N GLY A 235 3.40 -3.84 -5.43
CA GLY A 235 2.00 -3.82 -5.80
C GLY A 235 1.78 -3.96 -7.31
N SER A 236 0.54 -4.18 -7.70
CA SER A 236 0.18 -4.53 -9.08
C SER A 236 -0.40 -3.38 -9.90
N ASP A 237 -0.77 -2.27 -9.28
CA ASP A 237 -1.39 -1.10 -9.89
C ASP A 237 -2.43 -1.44 -10.97
N THR A 238 -3.53 -2.12 -10.60
CA THR A 238 -4.56 -2.57 -11.56
C THR A 238 -5.46 -1.44 -12.09
N TRP A 239 -4.87 -0.31 -12.51
CA TRP A 239 -5.59 0.90 -12.93
C TRP A 239 -6.44 0.73 -14.20
N ILE A 240 -6.20 -0.32 -14.99
CA ILE A 240 -6.97 -0.68 -16.20
C ILE A 240 -7.23 -2.18 -16.35
N ASN A 241 -8.28 -2.52 -17.09
CA ASN A 241 -8.70 -3.91 -17.34
C ASN A 241 -7.62 -4.84 -17.91
N PRO A 242 -6.70 -4.43 -18.80
CA PRO A 242 -5.59 -5.28 -19.21
C PRO A 242 -4.70 -5.75 -18.06
N ARG A 243 -4.46 -4.92 -17.03
CA ARG A 243 -3.69 -5.33 -15.85
C ARG A 243 -4.45 -6.36 -15.01
N TRP A 244 -5.78 -6.23 -14.89
CA TRP A 244 -6.61 -7.27 -14.28
C TRP A 244 -6.64 -8.60 -15.06
N ARG A 245 -6.57 -8.55 -16.39
CA ARG A 245 -6.41 -9.77 -17.21
C ARG A 245 -5.04 -10.41 -16.99
N GLY A 246 -4.00 -9.59 -16.88
CA GLY A 246 -2.62 -10.00 -16.67
C GLY A 246 -2.17 -10.12 -15.20
N TYR A 247 -3.10 -10.17 -14.24
CA TYR A 247 -2.77 -10.00 -12.81
C TYR A 247 -1.75 -11.04 -12.32
N GLN A 248 -1.99 -12.32 -12.62
CA GLN A 248 -1.08 -13.40 -12.23
C GLN A 248 0.31 -13.22 -12.86
N GLN A 249 0.36 -12.80 -14.13
CA GLN A 249 1.62 -12.58 -14.84
C GLN A 249 2.43 -11.44 -14.21
N ILE A 250 1.78 -10.38 -13.73
CA ILE A 250 2.45 -9.29 -13.01
C ILE A 250 3.08 -9.85 -11.73
N ILE A 251 2.30 -10.56 -10.90
CA ILE A 251 2.78 -11.12 -9.63
C ILE A 251 3.89 -12.17 -9.84
N GLU A 252 3.78 -13.01 -10.87
CA GLU A 252 4.80 -14.00 -11.24
C GLU A 252 6.10 -13.35 -11.72
N PHE A 253 5.99 -12.31 -12.55
CA PHE A 253 7.15 -11.52 -12.98
C PHE A 253 7.85 -10.90 -11.78
N ASP A 254 7.07 -10.37 -10.84
CA ASP A 254 7.58 -9.76 -9.62
C ASP A 254 8.32 -10.73 -8.72
N ARG A 255 7.75 -11.93 -8.52
CA ARG A 255 8.46 -13.03 -7.84
C ARG A 255 9.76 -13.40 -8.54
N GLY A 256 9.79 -13.37 -9.87
CA GLY A 256 10.95 -13.70 -10.67
C GLY A 256 12.17 -12.82 -10.35
N TRP A 257 11.97 -11.51 -10.22
CA TRP A 257 13.07 -10.60 -9.85
C TRP A 257 13.34 -10.59 -8.34
N LEU A 258 12.32 -10.77 -7.49
CA LEU A 258 12.51 -10.92 -6.04
C LEU A 258 13.44 -12.09 -5.69
N ASN A 259 13.35 -13.20 -6.44
CA ASN A 259 14.23 -14.36 -6.26
C ASN A 259 15.71 -14.10 -6.58
N GLN A 260 16.06 -12.94 -7.13
CA GLN A 260 17.44 -12.51 -7.40
C GLN A 260 18.05 -11.73 -6.23
N LEU A 261 17.27 -11.45 -5.18
CA LEU A 261 17.70 -10.80 -3.94
C LEU A 261 18.01 -11.84 -2.84
N PRO A 262 18.76 -11.46 -1.79
CA PRO A 262 18.79 -12.25 -0.56
C PRO A 262 17.38 -12.49 -0.03
N ARG A 263 17.10 -13.72 0.43
CA ARG A 263 15.75 -14.17 0.82
C ARG A 263 15.07 -13.21 1.81
N GLU A 264 15.79 -12.76 2.84
CA GLU A 264 15.26 -11.84 3.85
C GLU A 264 14.81 -10.50 3.24
N VAL A 265 15.55 -9.97 2.27
CA VAL A 265 15.19 -8.71 1.57
C VAL A 265 13.96 -8.94 0.70
N ALA A 266 13.93 -10.06 -0.03
CA ALA A 266 12.78 -10.43 -0.86
C ALA A 266 11.51 -10.56 -0.02
N GLU A 267 11.57 -11.22 1.15
CA GLU A 267 10.42 -11.37 2.06
C GLU A 267 9.94 -10.03 2.63
N GLN A 268 10.85 -9.13 3.01
CA GLN A 268 10.46 -7.80 3.46
C GLN A 268 9.69 -7.04 2.38
N ILE A 269 10.21 -7.01 1.15
CA ILE A 269 9.56 -6.28 0.04
C ILE A 269 8.25 -6.95 -0.37
N ALA A 270 8.24 -8.28 -0.45
CA ALA A 270 7.09 -9.06 -0.89
C ALA A 270 5.90 -8.92 0.05
N TRP A 271 6.11 -8.93 1.37
CA TRP A 271 5.01 -8.89 2.33
C TRP A 271 5.35 -8.30 3.71
N GLY A 272 6.57 -8.48 4.22
CA GLY A 272 6.92 -8.14 5.62
C GLY A 272 6.75 -6.65 5.94
N ASN A 273 7.14 -5.80 5.01
CA ASN A 273 6.98 -4.36 5.09
C ASN A 273 5.51 -3.95 5.12
N ALA A 274 4.71 -4.43 4.19
CA ALA A 274 3.28 -4.15 4.12
C ALA A 274 2.53 -4.66 5.36
N ALA A 275 2.92 -5.82 5.89
CA ALA A 275 2.36 -6.38 7.12
C ALA A 275 2.63 -5.48 8.34
N ARG A 276 3.81 -4.85 8.41
CA ARG A 276 4.16 -3.85 9.44
C ARG A 276 3.25 -2.61 9.35
N LEU A 277 2.86 -2.22 8.13
CA LEU A 277 2.03 -1.04 7.91
C LEU A 277 0.55 -1.28 8.18
N PHE A 278 0.03 -2.43 7.74
CA PHE A 278 -1.41 -2.65 7.61
C PHE A 278 -1.94 -3.89 8.35
N GLY A 279 -1.07 -4.55 9.13
CA GLY A 279 -1.40 -5.71 9.94
C GLY A 279 -0.94 -7.03 9.32
N ALA A 280 -0.75 -8.01 10.19
CA ALA A 280 -0.15 -9.30 9.87
C ALA A 280 -0.86 -10.06 8.74
N VAL A 281 -0.09 -10.91 8.07
CA VAL A 281 -0.57 -11.87 7.09
C VAL A 281 -0.76 -13.20 7.82
N ASP A 282 -1.92 -13.85 7.64
CA ASP A 282 -2.19 -15.18 8.18
C ASP A 282 -1.96 -16.21 7.07
N PHE A 283 -0.80 -16.86 7.08
CA PHE A 283 -0.44 -17.90 6.12
C PHE A 283 -1.13 -19.21 6.54
N ARG A 284 -2.38 -19.41 6.12
CA ARG A 284 -3.11 -20.67 6.31
C ARG A 284 -3.42 -21.37 5.01
#